data_AF-A0A812Y8F7-F1
#
_entry.id   AF-A0A812Y8F7-F1
#
_cell.length_a   1.000
_cell.length_b   1.000
_cell.length_c   1.000
_cell.angle_alpha   90.00
_cell.angle_beta   90.00
_cell.angle_gamma   90.00
#
_symmetry.space_group_name_H-M   'P 1'
#
loop_
_entity.id
_entity.type
_entity.pdbx_description
1 polymer ?
#
loop_
_entity_poly.entity_id
_entity_poly.type
_entity_poly.pdbx_seq_one_letter_code
_entity_poly.pdbx_strand_id
1 'polypeptide(L)'
;MRLFLIVASYLLHACQADANNLVMMYKASEKECGQALLKESWVLYAKRFAGLRVGSCPGEGYTVVTKNMNMKVPVVGFTVRVQMYKKDFHHVGK
;
A
#
# COMPACT_ATOMS: atom_id res chain seq x y z
N MET A 1 37.20 7.54 -14.08
CA MET A 1 37.00 6.74 -12.85
C MET A 1 36.27 7.63 -11.84
N ARG A 2 35.09 7.22 -11.33
CA ARG A 2 34.15 7.92 -10.40
C ARG A 2 32.81 8.49 -10.94
N LEU A 3 32.33 8.11 -12.13
CA LEU A 3 30.98 8.53 -12.58
C LEU A 3 29.90 7.42 -12.53
N PHE A 4 30.26 6.15 -12.30
CA PHE A 4 29.32 5.02 -12.36
C PHE A 4 28.74 4.58 -11.00
N LEU A 5 29.21 5.13 -9.86
CA LEU A 5 28.82 4.64 -8.54
C LEU A 5 27.60 5.35 -7.92
N ILE A 6 27.14 6.49 -8.47
CA ILE A 6 25.99 7.22 -7.90
C ILE A 6 24.65 6.58 -8.34
N VAL A 7 24.61 5.87 -9.46
CA VAL A 7 23.36 5.28 -9.99
C VAL A 7 22.95 4.01 -9.23
N ALA A 8 23.90 3.26 -8.66
CA ALA A 8 23.59 2.07 -7.85
C ALA A 8 22.92 2.42 -6.51
N SER A 9 23.23 3.59 -5.94
CA SER A 9 22.50 4.15 -4.79
C SER A 9 21.08 4.59 -5.15
N TYR A 10 20.84 4.90 -6.42
CA TYR A 10 19.53 5.27 -6.98
C TYR A 10 18.63 4.06 -7.31
N LEU A 11 19.13 2.82 -7.18
CA LEU A 11 18.34 1.61 -7.46
C LEU A 11 17.53 1.10 -6.26
N LEU A 12 17.58 1.79 -5.12
CA LEU A 12 16.65 1.59 -4.01
C LEU A 12 15.59 2.71 -3.97
N HIS A 13 15.01 3.04 -5.12
CA HIS A 13 13.75 3.79 -5.12
C HIS A 13 12.60 2.87 -4.74
N ALA A 14 12.53 2.55 -3.44
CA ALA A 14 11.25 2.28 -2.82
C ALA A 14 10.32 3.43 -3.20
N CYS A 15 9.23 3.09 -3.90
CA CYS A 15 8.06 3.90 -4.23
C CYS A 15 8.10 5.29 -3.58
N GLN A 16 8.65 6.31 -4.25
CA GLN A 16 8.55 7.70 -3.79
C GLN A 16 7.07 8.08 -3.80
N ALA A 17 6.39 7.85 -2.68
CA ALA A 17 5.09 8.40 -2.40
C ALA A 17 5.33 9.87 -2.06
N ASP A 18 4.86 10.75 -2.93
CA ASP A 18 4.82 12.20 -2.73
C ASP A 18 4.43 12.51 -1.26
N ALA A 19 5.38 13.05 -0.50
CA ALA A 19 5.36 13.12 0.97
C ALA A 19 4.47 14.24 1.51
N ASN A 20 3.29 14.45 0.93
CA ASN A 20 2.25 15.26 1.56
C ASN A 20 1.42 14.38 2.51
N ASN A 21 2.03 14.02 3.64
CA ASN A 21 1.41 13.36 4.79
C ASN A 21 0.45 12.20 4.42
N LEU A 22 1.01 11.19 3.74
CA LEU A 22 0.31 9.98 3.35
C LEU A 22 0.48 8.91 4.43
N VAL A 23 -0.63 8.31 4.84
CA VAL A 23 -0.70 7.22 5.79
C VAL A 23 -1.07 5.95 5.05
N MET A 24 -0.24 4.91 5.20
CA MET A 24 -0.56 3.60 4.65
C MET A 24 -1.66 2.96 5.49
N MET A 25 -2.75 2.61 4.80
CA MET A 25 -3.91 1.98 5.40
C MET A 25 -4.20 0.67 4.70
N TYR A 26 -4.75 -0.29 5.44
CA TYR A 26 -5.09 -1.59 4.92
C TYR A 26 -6.44 -2.07 5.45
N LYS A 27 -7.04 -3.00 4.72
CA LYS A 27 -8.19 -3.78 5.12
C LYS A 27 -7.92 -5.22 4.73
N ALA A 28 -7.86 -6.08 5.74
CA ALA A 28 -7.72 -7.51 5.57
C ALA A 28 -9.08 -8.20 5.71
N SER A 29 -9.29 -9.20 4.86
CA SER A 29 -10.33 -10.23 4.90
C SER A 29 -9.63 -11.59 4.97
N GLU A 30 -10.35 -12.68 5.26
CA GLU A 30 -9.75 -14.01 5.52
C GLU A 30 -8.62 -14.44 4.58
N LYS A 31 -8.80 -14.20 3.27
CA LYS A 31 -7.87 -14.63 2.20
C LYS A 31 -7.19 -13.50 1.45
N GLU A 32 -7.67 -12.27 1.60
CA GLU A 32 -7.31 -11.13 0.77
C GLU A 32 -7.08 -9.89 1.63
N CYS A 33 -6.09 -9.09 1.27
CA CYS A 33 -5.81 -7.83 1.93
C CYS A 33 -5.62 -6.73 0.90
N GLY A 34 -6.39 -5.65 1.02
CA GLY A 34 -6.20 -4.44 0.23
C GLY A 34 -5.49 -3.38 1.07
N GLN A 35 -4.44 -2.77 0.53
CA GLN A 35 -3.83 -1.58 1.13
C GLN A 35 -3.77 -0.42 0.16
N ALA A 36 -3.77 0.78 0.70
CA ALA A 36 -3.69 2.02 -0.06
C ALA A 36 -3.00 3.11 0.75
N LEU A 37 -2.34 4.03 0.04
CA LEU A 37 -1.82 5.26 0.62
C LEU A 37 -2.92 6.32 0.56
N LEU A 38 -3.37 6.79 1.72
CA LEU A 38 -4.37 7.84 1.85
C LEU A 38 -3.74 9.05 2.54
N LYS A 39 -4.15 10.26 2.20
CA LYS A 39 -3.76 11.45 2.97
C LYS A 39 -4.28 11.35 4.40
N GLU A 40 -3.55 11.89 5.36
CA GLU A 40 -3.90 11.87 6.77
C GLU A 40 -5.32 12.40 7.04
N SER A 41 -5.75 13.46 6.33
CA SER A 41 -7.11 14.01 6.43
C SER A 41 -8.22 13.00 6.14
N TRP A 42 -7.93 11.95 5.38
CA TRP A 42 -8.88 10.88 5.03
C TRP A 42 -8.79 9.67 5.95
N VAL A 43 -7.79 9.59 6.82
CA VAL A 43 -7.59 8.43 7.71
C VAL A 43 -8.78 8.22 8.64
N LEU A 44 -9.33 9.30 9.20
CA LEU A 44 -10.48 9.21 10.09
C LEU A 44 -11.72 8.69 9.35
N TYR A 45 -11.94 9.19 8.13
CA TYR A 45 -13.03 8.73 7.26
C TYR A 45 -12.84 7.26 6.87
N ALA A 46 -11.64 6.87 6.45
CA ALA A 46 -11.32 5.50 6.06
C ALA A 46 -11.48 4.50 7.22
N LYS A 47 -11.11 4.88 8.44
CA LYS A 47 -11.35 4.07 9.65
C LYS A 47 -12.84 3.89 9.90
N ARG A 48 -13.60 5.00 9.93
CA ARG A 48 -15.00 5.00 10.35
C ARG A 48 -15.95 4.40 9.33
N PHE A 49 -15.77 4.73 8.05
CA PHE A 49 -16.73 4.38 6.99
C PHE A 49 -16.30 3.16 6.18
N ALA A 50 -15.00 2.95 5.99
CA ALA A 50 -14.49 1.84 5.20
C ALA A 50 -13.89 0.70 6.04
N GLY A 51 -13.71 0.91 7.34
CA GLY A 51 -13.14 -0.07 8.27
C GLY A 51 -11.65 -0.35 8.00
N LEU A 52 -10.93 0.62 7.43
CA LEU A 52 -9.49 0.49 7.20
C LEU A 52 -8.72 0.72 8.50
N ARG A 53 -7.56 0.05 8.62
CA ARG A 53 -6.62 0.19 9.74
C ARG A 53 -5.30 0.77 9.24
N VAL A 54 -4.54 1.41 10.12
CA VAL A 54 -3.19 1.89 9.79
C VAL A 54 -2.24 0.69 9.80
N GLY A 55 -1.40 0.57 8.76
CA GLY A 55 -0.49 -0.56 8.60
C GLY A 55 -0.42 -1.03 7.15
N SER A 56 0.17 -2.21 6.94
CA SER A 56 0.40 -2.77 5.61
C SER A 56 0.00 -4.24 5.53
N CYS A 57 -0.51 -4.68 4.38
CA CYS A 57 -0.83 -6.08 4.10
C CYS A 57 0.37 -7.04 4.29
N PRO A 58 1.59 -6.73 3.82
CA PRO A 58 2.76 -7.57 4.09
C PRO A 58 3.10 -7.65 5.59
N GLY A 59 2.84 -6.60 6.37
CA GLY A 59 3.00 -6.63 7.82
C GLY A 59 2.07 -7.63 8.54
N GLU A 60 0.94 -7.97 7.91
CA GLU A 60 -0.04 -8.92 8.44
C GLU A 60 0.09 -10.33 7.81
N GLY A 61 1.18 -10.59 7.07
CA GLY A 61 1.45 -11.89 6.44
C GLY A 61 0.84 -12.10 5.05
N TYR A 62 0.31 -11.05 4.41
CA TYR A 62 -0.15 -11.12 3.02
C TYR A 62 0.99 -10.69 2.09
N THR A 63 1.70 -11.65 1.51
CA THR A 63 2.91 -11.42 0.72
C THR A 63 2.69 -11.51 -0.79
N VAL A 64 1.58 -12.12 -1.24
CA VAL A 64 1.33 -12.36 -2.67
C VAL A 64 0.59 -11.17 -3.28
N VAL A 65 1.32 -10.26 -3.94
CA VAL A 65 0.68 -9.17 -4.70
C VAL A 65 -0.16 -9.77 -5.83
N THR A 66 -1.47 -9.57 -5.77
CA THR A 66 -2.41 -10.10 -6.76
C THR A 66 -2.75 -9.05 -7.81
N LYS A 67 -2.98 -7.80 -7.39
CA LYS A 67 -3.40 -6.73 -8.29
C LYS A 67 -2.95 -5.38 -7.75
N ASN A 68 -2.55 -4.50 -8.65
CA ASN A 68 -2.42 -3.08 -8.38
C ASN A 68 -3.47 -2.34 -9.23
N MET A 69 -4.15 -1.38 -8.64
CA MET A 69 -5.15 -0.58 -9.33
C MET A 69 -5.07 0.86 -8.86
N ASN A 70 -5.25 1.78 -9.80
CA ASN A 70 -5.37 3.20 -9.52
C ASN A 70 -6.85 3.55 -9.60
N MET A 71 -7.46 3.84 -8.45
CA MET A 71 -8.86 4.19 -8.36
C MET A 71 -8.98 5.70 -8.25
N LYS A 72 -9.65 6.33 -9.21
CA LYS A 72 -9.95 7.75 -9.18
C LYS A 72 -11.20 7.94 -8.34
N VAL A 73 -11.10 8.69 -7.24
CA VAL A 73 -12.25 8.95 -6.37
C VAL A 73 -13.11 10.03 -7.02
N PRO A 74 -14.35 9.74 -7.45
CA PRO A 74 -15.13 10.67 -8.28
C PRO A 74 -15.49 11.97 -7.56
N VAL A 75 -15.54 11.97 -6.23
CA VAL A 75 -15.93 13.13 -5.42
C VAL A 75 -14.85 14.22 -5.33
N VAL A 76 -13.56 13.88 -5.51
CA VAL A 76 -12.42 14.81 -5.31
C VAL A 76 -11.33 14.71 -6.38
N GLY A 77 -11.47 13.81 -7.35
CA GLY A 77 -10.54 13.68 -8.47
C GLY A 77 -9.14 13.14 -8.12
N PHE A 78 -8.89 12.79 -6.85
CA PHE A 78 -7.61 12.21 -6.42
C PHE A 78 -7.52 10.74 -6.83
N THR A 79 -6.33 10.32 -7.25
CA THR A 79 -6.04 8.93 -7.62
C THR A 79 -5.42 8.21 -6.44
N VAL A 80 -6.13 7.22 -5.90
CA VAL A 80 -5.63 6.35 -4.84
C VAL A 80 -5.08 5.08 -5.46
N ARG A 81 -3.83 4.75 -5.16
CA ARG A 81 -3.23 3.48 -5.56
C ARG A 81 -3.59 2.43 -4.51
N VAL A 82 -4.35 1.42 -4.93
CA VAL A 82 -4.71 0.27 -4.12
C VAL A 82 -3.89 -0.93 -4.58
N GLN A 83 -3.24 -1.59 -3.63
CA GLN A 83 -2.51 -2.83 -3.84
C GLN A 83 -3.24 -3.95 -3.11
N MET A 84 -3.64 -4.97 -3.85
CA MET A 84 -4.30 -6.16 -3.34
C MET A 84 -3.27 -7.27 -3.18
N TYR A 85 -3.31 -7.91 -2.02
CA TYR A 85 -2.47 -9.00 -1.61
C TYR A 85 -3.33 -10.21 -1.25
N LYS A 86 -2.78 -11.40 -1.43
CA LYS A 86 -3.30 -12.65 -0.91
C LYS A 86 -2.34 -13.22 0.10
N LYS A 87 -2.87 -14.03 1.01
CA LYS A 87 -2.02 -14.90 1.82
C LYS A 87 -1.41 -15.94 0.88
N ASP A 88 -0.11 -16.11 1.00
CA ASP A 88 0.52 -17.29 0.43
C ASP A 88 0.12 -18.47 1.33
N PHE A 89 -0.75 -19.35 0.82
CA PHE A 89 -1.18 -20.53 1.57
C PHE A 89 -0.04 -21.56 1.73
N HIS A 90 1.16 -21.34 1.15
CA HIS A 90 2.30 -22.23 1.37
C HIS A 90 3.03 -22.03 2.70
N HIS A 91 2.68 -21.01 3.49
CA HIS A 91 3.35 -20.73 4.77
C HIS A 91 2.41 -20.44 5.95
N VAL A 92 1.12 -20.78 5.85
CA VAL A 92 0.27 -20.87 7.04
C VAL A 92 0.35 -22.30 7.59
N GLY A 93 1.35 -22.51 8.44
CA GLY A 93 1.61 -23.79 9.05
C GLY A 93 0.42 -24.32 9.84
N LYS A 94 0.07 -25.58 9.55
CA LYS A 94 -0.14 -26.71 10.47
C LYS A 94 -0.90 -26.46 11.77
#